data_AF-A0A016X2R2-F1
#
_entry.id   AF-A0A016X2R2-F1
#
_cell.length_a   1.000
_cell.length_b   1.000
_cell.length_c   1.000
_cell.angle_alpha   90.00
_cell.angle_beta   90.00
_cell.angle_gamma   90.00
#
_symmetry.space_group_name_H-M   'P 1'
#
loop_
_entity.id
_entity.type
_entity.pdbx_description
1 polymer ?
#
loop_
_entity_poly.entity_id
_entity_poly.type
_entity_poly.pdbx_seq_one_letter_code
_entity_poly.pdbx_strand_id
1 'polypeptide(L)'
;MPPKRMQEDARRTMRTSPNQVVAIEREGRKCNFRNETWENATRAIVEVAHSELGTTKLGRWNVDRQTWLWTDELKTKVCEKKRLYHVFLGDKTVDNWGQYVIAKKAAKKAVTATKAAHYDNISKQLDAKGGGERLIYRLARSRQRQTEDVEKFYGVNDEHGQLITDRKKATKRCCDYFEKISTEEFSHSSIPHLPPTYGPIQPIPWTKP
;
A
#
# COMPACT_ATOMS: atom_id res chain seq x y z
N MET A 1 -17.28 88.13 0.96
CA MET A 1 -18.68 88.00 0.52
C MET A 1 -18.95 89.09 -0.52
N PRO A 2 -19.83 88.87 -1.51
CA PRO A 2 -19.83 87.87 -2.59
C PRO A 2 -19.10 88.50 -3.83
N PRO A 3 -19.42 88.27 -5.13
CA PRO A 3 -20.19 87.23 -5.85
C PRO A 3 -19.23 86.44 -6.81
N LYS A 4 -19.59 85.71 -7.88
CA LYS A 4 -20.82 85.46 -8.67
C LYS A 4 -20.97 83.94 -8.97
N ARG A 5 -22.09 83.56 -9.61
CA ARG A 5 -22.30 82.29 -10.32
C ARG A 5 -22.54 82.60 -11.80
N MET A 6 -21.73 82.07 -12.72
CA MET A 6 -21.97 82.00 -14.17
C MET A 6 -21.36 80.68 -14.65
N GLN A 7 -22.19 79.67 -14.93
CA GLN A 7 -22.75 79.32 -16.25
C GLN A 7 -21.75 78.54 -17.11
N GLU A 8 -22.11 77.29 -17.42
CA GLU A 8 -21.52 76.49 -18.49
C GLU A 8 -21.63 77.21 -19.84
N ASP A 9 -20.65 77.01 -20.73
CA ASP A 9 -20.98 76.29 -21.97
C ASP A 9 -19.76 75.70 -22.70
N ALA A 10 -20.03 74.68 -23.51
CA ALA A 10 -19.04 73.76 -24.05
C ALA A 10 -18.17 74.30 -25.22
N ARG A 11 -16.95 73.77 -25.35
CA ARG A 11 -16.30 73.60 -26.67
C ARG A 11 -15.82 72.16 -26.87
N ARG A 12 -16.10 71.66 -28.07
CA ARG A 12 -16.29 70.25 -28.42
C ARG A 12 -15.28 69.80 -29.48
N THR A 13 -14.41 68.85 -29.15
CA THR A 13 -13.70 67.98 -30.12
C THR A 13 -13.46 66.62 -29.45
N MET A 14 -14.33 65.61 -29.60
CA MET A 14 -14.58 64.75 -30.77
C MET A 14 -13.68 63.49 -30.80
N ARG A 15 -14.35 62.31 -30.80
CA ARG A 15 -13.85 60.92 -30.91
C ARG A 15 -13.23 60.40 -29.58
N THR A 16 -13.62 59.23 -29.06
CA THR A 16 -14.29 58.07 -29.66
C THR A 16 -15.39 57.50 -28.75
N SER A 17 -16.42 56.90 -29.35
CA SER A 17 -17.55 56.23 -28.69
C SER A 17 -18.12 55.19 -29.66
N PRO A 18 -18.77 54.08 -29.23
CA PRO A 18 -18.88 53.52 -27.88
C PRO A 18 -18.44 52.02 -27.82
N ASN A 19 -18.77 51.38 -26.68
CA ASN A 19 -19.32 50.02 -26.58
C ASN A 19 -18.39 48.80 -26.35
N GLN A 20 -18.83 48.01 -25.35
CA GLN A 20 -18.63 46.56 -25.18
C GLN A 20 -17.25 46.08 -24.69
N VAL A 21 -16.88 46.43 -23.45
CA VAL A 21 -16.13 45.47 -22.62
C VAL A 21 -17.14 44.48 -22.05
N VAL A 22 -17.36 43.39 -22.77
CA VAL A 22 -18.16 42.26 -22.27
C VAL A 22 -17.46 41.72 -21.03
N ALA A 23 -18.18 41.67 -19.90
CA ALA A 23 -17.71 41.02 -18.69
C ALA A 23 -17.62 39.51 -18.92
N ILE A 24 -16.48 39.06 -19.41
CA ILE A 24 -16.08 37.65 -19.39
C ILE A 24 -15.14 37.48 -18.19
N GLU A 25 -15.23 36.29 -17.59
CA GLU A 25 -14.44 35.77 -16.46
C GLU A 25 -15.04 35.98 -15.06
N ARG A 26 -15.20 34.92 -14.25
CA ARG A 26 -15.11 33.47 -14.51
C ARG A 26 -16.10 32.81 -13.56
N GLU A 27 -17.11 32.12 -14.08
CA GLU A 27 -17.87 31.19 -13.23
C GLU A 27 -16.90 30.20 -12.60
N GLY A 28 -17.03 29.99 -11.29
CA GLY A 28 -16.24 29.03 -10.54
C GLY A 28 -16.58 27.60 -10.93
N ARG A 29 -16.09 27.16 -12.10
CA ARG A 29 -16.08 25.75 -12.50
C ARG A 29 -15.29 24.98 -11.44
N LYS A 30 -16.03 24.35 -10.53
CA LYS A 30 -15.50 23.35 -9.58
C LYS A 30 -14.61 22.37 -10.33
N CYS A 31 -13.57 21.91 -9.65
CA CYS A 31 -12.44 21.18 -10.19
C CYS A 31 -12.77 19.73 -10.62
N ASN A 32 -13.84 19.51 -11.39
CA ASN A 32 -14.30 18.18 -11.82
C ASN A 32 -13.63 17.74 -13.13
N PHE A 33 -13.39 18.66 -14.07
CA PHE A 33 -12.85 18.35 -15.41
C PHE A 33 -11.55 17.52 -15.36
N ARG A 34 -10.64 17.83 -14.41
CA ARG A 34 -9.38 17.10 -14.26
C ARG A 34 -9.51 15.75 -13.55
N ASN A 35 -10.64 15.49 -12.90
CA ASN A 35 -10.94 14.21 -12.25
C ASN A 35 -11.65 13.27 -13.25
N GLU A 36 -12.66 13.76 -13.96
CA GLU A 36 -13.41 12.99 -14.97
C GLU A 36 -12.50 12.45 -16.08
N THR A 37 -11.60 13.28 -16.64
CA THR A 37 -10.63 12.80 -17.65
C THR A 37 -9.73 11.69 -17.10
N TRP A 38 -9.32 11.78 -15.83
CA TRP A 38 -8.46 10.80 -15.20
C TRP A 38 -9.19 9.50 -14.83
N GLU A 39 -10.43 9.60 -14.36
CA GLU A 39 -11.32 8.46 -14.11
C GLU A 39 -11.64 7.70 -15.40
N ASN A 40 -11.89 8.40 -16.50
CA ASN A 40 -12.14 7.80 -17.81
C ASN A 40 -10.88 7.11 -18.36
N ALA A 41 -9.70 7.75 -18.27
CA ALA A 41 -8.43 7.13 -18.65
C ALA A 41 -8.11 5.88 -17.81
N THR A 42 -8.34 5.94 -16.49
CA THR A 42 -8.15 4.80 -15.58
C THR A 42 -9.08 3.65 -15.95
N ARG A 43 -10.34 3.93 -16.27
CA ARG A 43 -11.33 2.94 -16.70
C ARG A 43 -10.93 2.23 -17.98
N ALA A 44 -10.54 2.98 -19.01
CA ALA A 44 -10.09 2.42 -20.29
C ALA A 44 -8.85 1.51 -20.13
N ILE A 45 -7.88 1.90 -19.28
CA ILE A 45 -6.71 1.07 -18.98
C ILE A 45 -7.12 -0.24 -18.29
N VAL A 46 -8.05 -0.18 -17.34
CA VAL A 46 -8.57 -1.37 -16.63
C VAL A 46 -9.36 -2.30 -17.56
N GLU A 47 -10.17 -1.75 -18.47
CA GLU A 47 -10.92 -2.53 -19.46
C GLU A 47 -10.00 -3.26 -20.45
N VAL A 48 -8.98 -2.57 -20.99
CA VAL A 48 -7.97 -3.21 -21.86
C VAL A 48 -7.18 -4.28 -21.10
N ALA A 49 -6.74 -3.99 -19.87
CA ALA A 49 -6.02 -4.97 -19.05
C ALA A 49 -6.87 -6.22 -18.73
N HIS A 50 -8.17 -6.05 -18.46
CA HIS A 50 -9.07 -7.19 -18.24
C HIS A 50 -9.31 -8.03 -19.49
N SER A 51 -9.33 -7.42 -20.67
CA SER A 51 -9.48 -8.12 -21.95
C SER A 51 -8.22 -8.90 -22.34
N GLU A 52 -7.04 -8.29 -22.23
CA GLU A 52 -5.76 -8.88 -22.67
C GLU A 52 -5.17 -9.86 -21.65
N LEU A 53 -5.29 -9.57 -20.34
CA LEU A 53 -4.65 -10.34 -19.26
C LEU A 53 -5.65 -11.19 -18.45
N GLY A 54 -6.95 -11.05 -18.74
CA GLY A 54 -8.02 -11.73 -18.03
C GLY A 54 -8.29 -11.18 -16.62
N THR A 55 -9.19 -11.86 -15.90
CA THR A 55 -9.42 -11.61 -14.48
C THR A 55 -8.60 -12.59 -13.64
N THR A 56 -7.42 -12.18 -13.19
CA THR A 56 -6.75 -12.87 -12.08
C THR A 56 -7.72 -12.96 -10.92
N LYS A 57 -7.89 -14.14 -10.31
CA LYS A 57 -8.60 -14.23 -9.02
C LYS A 57 -7.97 -13.21 -8.08
N LEU A 58 -8.78 -12.44 -7.34
CA LEU A 58 -8.27 -11.54 -6.30
C LEU A 58 -7.64 -12.35 -5.16
N GLY A 59 -6.42 -12.84 -5.40
CA GLY A 59 -5.44 -13.10 -4.35
C GLY A 59 -5.36 -11.81 -3.54
N ARG A 60 -5.66 -11.93 -2.24
CA ARG A 60 -5.97 -10.82 -1.33
C ARG A 60 -5.02 -9.65 -1.58
N TRP A 61 -5.52 -8.58 -2.21
CA TRP A 61 -4.73 -7.35 -2.39
C TRP A 61 -4.13 -6.97 -1.05
N ASN A 62 -2.84 -6.62 -1.05
CA ASN A 62 -2.14 -6.11 0.12
C ASN A 62 -2.60 -4.65 0.39
N VAL A 63 -3.91 -4.51 0.67
CA VAL A 63 -4.45 -3.36 1.40
C VAL A 63 -3.58 -3.21 2.63
N ASP A 64 -2.95 -2.05 2.81
CA ASP A 64 -2.15 -1.75 4.01
C ASP A 64 -2.95 -2.21 5.22
N ARG A 65 -2.48 -3.27 5.87
CA ARG A 65 -3.28 -3.99 6.87
C ARG A 65 -3.41 -3.22 8.17
N GLN A 66 -2.96 -1.95 8.20
CA GLN A 66 -3.27 -0.96 9.21
C GLN A 66 -4.51 -0.10 8.91
N THR A 67 -5.24 -0.33 7.80
CA THR A 67 -6.42 0.44 7.37
C THR A 67 -7.54 0.53 8.42
N TRP A 68 -7.61 -0.42 9.36
CA TRP A 68 -8.54 -0.45 10.49
C TRP A 68 -8.19 0.50 11.65
N LEU A 69 -7.00 1.11 11.68
CA LEU A 69 -6.65 2.17 12.64
C LEU A 69 -7.07 3.59 12.17
N TRP A 70 -7.74 3.70 11.03
CA TRP A 70 -8.18 4.99 10.49
C TRP A 70 -9.55 5.40 11.04
N THR A 71 -9.56 5.95 12.25
CA THR A 71 -10.72 6.69 12.77
C THR A 71 -10.95 7.96 11.92
N ASP A 72 -12.18 8.48 11.90
CA ASP A 72 -12.49 9.68 11.12
C ASP A 72 -11.75 10.93 11.62
N GLU A 73 -11.43 11.00 12.92
CA GLU A 73 -10.52 12.01 13.46
C GLU A 73 -9.12 11.88 12.84
N LEU A 74 -8.55 10.66 12.80
CA LEU A 74 -7.21 10.41 12.25
C LEU A 74 -7.17 10.69 10.74
N LYS A 75 -8.21 10.28 9.99
CA LYS A 75 -8.40 10.69 8.58
C LYS A 75 -8.38 12.22 8.47
N THR A 76 -9.17 12.92 9.29
CA THR A 76 -9.26 14.40 9.27
C THR A 76 -7.89 15.04 9.52
N LYS A 77 -7.14 14.62 10.55
CA LYS A 77 -5.80 15.17 10.83
C LYS A 77 -4.78 14.86 9.71
N VAL A 78 -4.86 13.67 9.09
CA VAL A 78 -3.97 13.30 7.98
C VAL A 78 -4.32 14.05 6.69
N CYS A 79 -5.60 14.23 6.39
CA CYS A 79 -6.10 15.05 5.29
C CYS A 79 -5.69 16.51 5.47
N GLU A 80 -5.83 17.09 6.66
CA GLU A 80 -5.45 18.47 6.93
C GLU A 80 -3.93 18.70 6.80
N LYS A 81 -3.12 17.77 7.34
CA LYS A 81 -1.67 17.74 7.08
C LYS A 81 -1.36 17.71 5.58
N LYS A 82 -2.09 16.93 4.78
CA LYS A 82 -1.89 16.83 3.32
C LYS A 82 -2.34 18.12 2.61
N ARG A 83 -3.46 18.72 3.02
CA ARG A 83 -3.96 20.01 2.50
C ARG A 83 -2.93 21.12 2.71
N LEU A 84 -2.46 21.30 3.94
CA LEU A 84 -1.46 22.31 4.28
C LEU A 84 -0.10 22.06 3.61
N TYR A 85 0.28 20.81 3.38
CA TYR A 85 1.46 20.50 2.56
C TYR A 85 1.33 20.98 1.12
N HIS A 86 0.15 20.81 0.50
CA HIS A 86 -0.10 21.34 -0.85
C HIS A 86 -0.16 22.88 -0.88
N VAL A 87 -0.69 23.53 0.17
CA VAL A 87 -0.62 25.00 0.31
C VAL A 87 0.83 25.47 0.38
N PHE A 88 1.65 24.87 1.25
CA PHE A 88 3.09 25.17 1.36
C PHE A 88 3.89 24.89 0.07
N LEU A 89 3.50 23.89 -0.73
CA LEU A 89 4.13 23.63 -2.02
C LEU A 89 3.79 24.71 -3.07
N GLY A 90 2.59 25.28 -3.02
CA GLY A 90 2.17 26.38 -3.91
C GLY A 90 2.77 27.72 -3.48
N ASP A 91 2.77 28.01 -2.19
CA ASP A 91 3.34 29.22 -1.61
C ASP A 91 4.26 28.87 -0.41
N LYS A 92 5.58 29.06 -0.61
CA LYS A 92 6.64 28.65 0.32
C LYS A 92 6.90 29.67 1.45
N THR A 93 5.86 30.36 1.90
CA THR A 93 5.96 31.31 3.03
C THR A 93 6.25 30.61 4.35
N VAL A 94 6.86 31.36 5.28
CA VAL A 94 7.20 30.89 6.63
C VAL A 94 5.95 30.50 7.43
N ASP A 95 4.84 31.21 7.22
CA ASP A 95 3.56 30.90 7.87
C ASP A 95 2.96 29.57 7.39
N ASN A 96 2.86 29.35 6.07
CA ASN A 96 2.41 28.08 5.50
C ASN A 96 3.27 26.88 5.97
N TRP A 97 4.58 27.08 6.08
CA TRP A 97 5.48 26.09 6.69
C TRP A 97 5.13 25.82 8.17
N GLY A 98 4.93 26.87 8.96
CA GLY A 98 4.50 26.79 10.36
C GLY A 98 3.20 26.00 10.53
N GLN A 99 2.17 26.36 9.76
CA GLN A 99 0.87 25.66 9.74
C GLN A 99 1.04 24.17 9.40
N TYR A 100 1.80 23.85 8.33
CA TYR A 100 2.09 22.45 7.97
C TYR A 100 2.82 21.69 9.09
N VAL A 101 3.81 22.30 9.75
CA VAL A 101 4.54 21.66 10.86
C VAL A 101 3.62 21.38 12.05
N ILE A 102 2.72 22.30 12.39
CA ILE A 102 1.71 22.11 13.44
C ILE A 102 0.79 20.94 13.07
N ALA A 103 0.22 20.91 11.87
CA ALA A 103 -0.65 19.82 11.42
C ALA A 103 0.07 18.47 11.31
N LYS A 104 1.35 18.46 10.89
CA LYS A 104 2.21 17.26 10.88
C LYS A 104 2.45 16.71 12.29
N LYS A 105 2.72 17.57 13.27
CA LYS A 105 2.83 17.19 14.70
C LYS A 105 1.50 16.66 15.23
N ALA A 106 0.38 17.33 14.94
CA ALA A 106 -0.95 16.91 15.36
C ALA A 106 -1.34 15.53 14.78
N ALA A 107 -1.14 15.32 13.48
CA ALA A 107 -1.38 14.03 12.84
C ALA A 107 -0.48 12.92 13.42
N LYS A 108 0.81 13.18 13.69
CA LYS A 108 1.70 12.21 14.35
C LYS A 108 1.20 11.87 15.76
N LYS A 109 0.78 12.88 16.55
CA LYS A 109 0.23 12.68 17.90
C LYS A 109 -1.04 11.82 17.87
N ALA A 110 -1.97 12.10 16.95
CA ALA A 110 -3.18 11.31 16.76
C ALA A 110 -2.85 9.84 16.41
N VAL A 111 -1.97 9.60 15.42
CA VAL A 111 -1.52 8.25 15.05
C VAL A 111 -0.91 7.49 16.23
N THR A 112 -0.06 8.14 17.03
CA THR A 112 0.53 7.51 18.23
C THR A 112 -0.54 7.20 19.28
N ALA A 113 -1.47 8.13 19.55
CA ALA A 113 -2.54 7.95 20.52
C ALA A 113 -3.51 6.81 20.12
N THR A 114 -3.94 6.76 18.84
CA THR A 114 -4.79 5.68 18.33
C THR A 114 -4.08 4.32 18.39
N LYS A 115 -2.78 4.26 18.07
CA LYS A 115 -1.98 3.03 18.24
C LYS A 115 -1.89 2.60 19.70
N ALA A 116 -1.62 3.53 20.62
CA ALA A 116 -1.52 3.24 22.05
C ALA A 116 -2.85 2.71 22.62
N ALA A 117 -3.96 3.42 22.37
CA ALA A 117 -5.30 2.99 22.81
C ALA A 117 -5.70 1.64 22.22
N HIS A 118 -5.34 1.37 20.97
CA HIS A 118 -5.60 0.09 20.34
C HIS A 118 -4.84 -1.07 21.03
N TYR A 119 -3.54 -0.91 21.29
CA TYR A 119 -2.74 -1.95 21.95
C TYR A 119 -3.12 -2.11 23.43
N ASP A 120 -3.43 -1.03 24.15
CA ASP A 120 -3.98 -1.07 25.51
C ASP A 120 -5.28 -1.89 25.59
N ASN A 121 -6.21 -1.71 24.64
CA ASN A 121 -7.40 -2.56 24.55
C ASN A 121 -7.05 -4.03 24.26
N ILE A 122 -6.04 -4.33 23.43
CA ILE A 122 -5.61 -5.73 23.24
C ILE A 122 -5.05 -6.30 24.54
N SER A 123 -4.19 -5.59 25.27
CA SER A 123 -3.64 -6.05 26.55
C SER A 123 -4.75 -6.39 27.54
N LYS A 124 -5.73 -5.49 27.73
CA LYS A 124 -6.91 -5.71 28.58
C LYS A 124 -7.72 -6.95 28.19
N GLN A 125 -7.81 -7.28 26.91
CA GLN A 125 -8.47 -8.51 26.44
C GLN A 125 -7.64 -9.78 26.66
N LEU A 126 -6.31 -9.67 26.77
CA LEU A 126 -5.42 -10.77 27.11
C LEU A 126 -5.42 -11.06 28.62
N ASP A 127 -5.49 -10.02 29.45
CA ASP A 127 -5.55 -10.12 30.91
C ASP A 127 -6.92 -10.64 31.43
N ALA A 128 -7.96 -10.60 30.59
CA ALA A 128 -9.29 -11.09 30.92
C ALA A 128 -9.35 -12.64 31.00
N LYS A 129 -9.69 -13.16 32.19
CA LYS A 129 -9.88 -14.60 32.43
C LYS A 129 -10.89 -15.20 31.45
N GLY A 130 -10.47 -16.24 30.73
CA GLY A 130 -11.31 -17.03 29.82
C GLY A 130 -11.28 -16.62 28.33
N GLY A 131 -10.55 -15.57 27.94
CA GLY A 131 -10.48 -15.10 26.55
C GLY A 131 -9.08 -15.04 25.91
N GLY A 132 -8.04 -14.86 26.74
CA GLY A 132 -6.69 -14.51 26.27
C GLY A 132 -6.05 -15.51 25.29
N GLU A 133 -6.04 -16.80 25.61
CA GLU A 133 -5.35 -17.84 24.82
C GLU A 133 -5.79 -17.88 23.35
N ARG A 134 -7.11 -17.82 23.11
CA ARG A 134 -7.68 -17.81 21.76
C ARG A 134 -7.33 -16.52 21.01
N LEU A 135 -7.18 -15.40 21.72
CA LEU A 135 -6.71 -14.13 21.15
C LEU A 135 -5.21 -14.20 20.81
N ILE A 136 -4.36 -14.77 21.66
CA ILE A 136 -2.93 -15.00 21.39
C ILE A 136 -2.76 -15.81 20.10
N TYR A 137 -3.45 -16.95 19.98
CA TYR A 137 -3.36 -17.78 18.78
C TYR A 137 -3.81 -17.03 17.52
N ARG A 138 -4.88 -16.23 17.59
CA ARG A 138 -5.35 -15.37 16.49
C ARG A 138 -4.33 -14.29 16.12
N LEU A 139 -3.70 -13.65 17.11
CA LEU A 139 -2.67 -12.63 16.89
C LEU A 139 -1.41 -13.22 16.26
N ALA A 140 -0.95 -14.38 16.73
CA ALA A 140 0.18 -15.11 16.15
C ALA A 140 -0.10 -15.50 14.68
N ARG A 141 -1.27 -16.08 14.39
CA ARG A 141 -1.68 -16.40 13.00
C ARG A 141 -1.86 -15.16 12.13
N SER A 142 -2.28 -14.02 12.69
CA SER A 142 -2.36 -12.75 11.98
C SER A 142 -0.98 -12.22 11.59
N ARG A 143 -0.02 -12.22 12.54
CA ARG A 143 1.37 -11.83 12.29
C ARG A 143 2.05 -12.72 11.24
N GLN A 144 1.88 -14.04 11.35
CA GLN A 144 2.39 -14.99 10.35
C GLN A 144 1.84 -14.72 8.95
N ARG A 145 0.56 -14.31 8.84
CA ARG A 145 -0.04 -13.91 7.56
C ARG A 145 0.38 -12.52 7.09
N GLN A 146 1.00 -11.69 7.93
CA GLN A 146 1.57 -10.38 7.57
C GLN A 146 3.01 -10.50 7.06
N THR A 147 3.78 -11.48 7.53
CA THR A 147 5.13 -11.80 7.01
C THR A 147 5.09 -12.69 5.76
N GLU A 148 3.97 -13.36 5.50
CA GLU A 148 3.64 -13.97 4.21
C GLU A 148 3.37 -12.86 3.17
N ASP A 149 4.45 -12.32 2.60
CA ASP A 149 4.47 -11.21 1.62
C ASP A 149 3.85 -11.61 0.27
N VAL A 150 3.92 -12.91 -0.04
CA VAL A 150 3.30 -13.57 -1.20
C VAL A 150 2.31 -14.62 -0.70
N GLU A 151 1.12 -14.70 -1.32
CA GLU A 151 0.22 -15.83 -1.12
C GLU A 151 0.96 -17.11 -1.49
N LYS A 152 1.13 -18.04 -0.52
CA LYS A 152 1.95 -19.25 -0.67
C LYS A 152 1.59 -19.99 -1.96
N PHE A 153 2.41 -19.79 -2.99
CA PHE A 153 2.12 -20.24 -4.32
C PHE A 153 2.49 -21.72 -4.46
N TYR A 154 1.47 -22.57 -4.48
CA TYR A 154 1.59 -24.00 -4.68
C TYR A 154 1.38 -24.33 -6.16
N GLY A 155 2.34 -23.95 -7.00
CA GLY A 155 2.37 -24.31 -8.42
C GLY A 155 3.54 -25.22 -8.74
N VAL A 156 3.29 -26.28 -9.50
CA VAL A 156 4.29 -27.20 -10.06
C VAL A 156 4.03 -27.32 -11.56
N ASN A 157 5.07 -27.27 -12.38
CA ASN A 157 4.90 -27.46 -13.82
C ASN A 157 4.69 -28.94 -14.16
N ASP A 158 3.79 -29.21 -15.10
CA ASP A 158 3.65 -30.53 -15.71
C ASP A 158 4.79 -30.82 -16.72
N GLU A 159 4.71 -31.97 -17.39
CA GLU A 159 5.73 -32.40 -18.37
C GLU A 159 5.76 -31.57 -19.66
N HIS A 160 4.72 -30.76 -19.89
CA HIS A 160 4.60 -29.85 -21.02
C HIS A 160 4.87 -28.39 -20.62
N GLY A 161 5.29 -28.14 -19.38
CA GLY A 161 5.55 -26.80 -18.85
C GLY A 161 4.30 -26.02 -18.43
N GLN A 162 3.11 -26.64 -18.40
CA GLN A 162 1.89 -25.99 -17.94
C GLN A 162 1.82 -25.98 -16.41
N LEU A 163 1.34 -24.86 -15.85
CA LEU A 163 1.37 -24.59 -14.42
C LEU A 163 0.20 -25.25 -13.68
N ILE A 164 0.46 -26.33 -12.93
CA ILE A 164 -0.54 -26.99 -12.08
C ILE A 164 -0.66 -26.24 -10.75
N THR A 165 -1.76 -25.51 -10.56
CA THR A 165 -2.09 -24.82 -9.29
C THR A 165 -3.00 -25.63 -8.35
N ASP A 166 -3.58 -26.76 -8.80
CA ASP A 166 -4.36 -27.63 -7.91
C ASP A 166 -3.42 -28.38 -6.95
N ARG A 167 -3.64 -28.23 -5.64
CA ARG A 167 -2.75 -28.77 -4.62
C ARG A 167 -2.61 -30.29 -4.69
N LYS A 168 -3.68 -31.05 -4.98
CA LYS A 168 -3.61 -32.52 -5.05
C LYS A 168 -2.81 -32.96 -6.28
N LYS A 169 -3.08 -32.37 -7.45
CA LYS A 169 -2.35 -32.64 -8.69
C LYS A 169 -0.88 -32.22 -8.59
N ALA A 170 -0.59 -31.06 -8.00
CA ALA A 170 0.78 -30.57 -7.80
C ALA A 170 1.58 -31.46 -6.84
N THR A 171 0.98 -31.91 -5.72
CA THR A 171 1.60 -32.90 -4.83
C THR A 171 1.84 -34.22 -5.56
N LYS A 172 0.86 -34.76 -6.30
CA LYS A 172 1.04 -35.98 -7.08
C LYS A 172 2.18 -35.85 -8.09
N ARG A 173 2.18 -34.79 -8.92
CA ARG A 173 3.22 -34.52 -9.91
C ARG A 173 4.63 -34.44 -9.28
N CYS A 174 4.73 -33.88 -8.08
CA CYS A 174 5.99 -33.85 -7.33
C CYS A 174 6.44 -35.25 -6.92
N CYS A 175 5.54 -36.10 -6.42
CA CYS A 175 5.82 -37.50 -6.12
C CYS A 175 6.23 -38.29 -7.37
N ASP A 176 5.44 -38.21 -8.45
CA ASP A 176 5.69 -38.91 -9.72
C ASP A 176 7.07 -38.53 -10.31
N TYR A 177 7.45 -37.25 -10.22
CA TYR A 177 8.77 -36.76 -10.64
C TYR A 177 9.90 -37.33 -9.76
N PHE A 178 9.74 -37.29 -8.44
CA PHE A 178 10.75 -37.82 -7.50
C PHE A 178 10.95 -39.33 -7.66
N GLU A 179 9.88 -40.10 -7.84
CA GLU A 179 9.95 -41.55 -8.03
C GLU A 179 10.73 -41.92 -9.31
N LYS A 180 10.50 -41.19 -10.40
CA LYS A 180 11.24 -41.33 -11.66
C LYS A 180 12.74 -41.07 -11.50
N ILE A 181 13.14 -39.97 -10.86
CA ILE A 181 14.58 -39.67 -10.68
C ILE A 181 15.26 -40.53 -9.60
N SER A 182 14.49 -41.16 -8.70
CA SER A 182 15.03 -42.04 -7.65
C SER A 182 15.34 -43.45 -8.14
N THR A 183 14.74 -43.85 -9.26
CA THR A 183 14.93 -45.18 -9.88
C THR A 183 15.94 -45.17 -11.02
N GLU A 184 16.40 -43.99 -11.45
CA GLU A 184 17.44 -43.82 -12.46
C GLU A 184 18.82 -43.84 -11.78
N GLU A 185 19.45 -45.01 -11.78
CA GLU A 185 20.82 -45.20 -11.26
C GLU A 185 21.81 -44.45 -12.15
N PHE A 186 22.16 -43.21 -11.75
CA PHE A 186 23.16 -42.40 -12.44
C PHE A 186 24.44 -43.19 -12.66
N SER A 187 24.98 -43.15 -13.88
CA SER A 187 26.21 -43.86 -14.25
C SER A 187 27.40 -43.36 -13.43
N HIS A 188 27.66 -44.04 -12.33
CA HIS A 188 28.79 -43.80 -11.45
C HIS A 188 29.88 -44.84 -11.73
N SER A 189 31.14 -44.43 -11.67
CA SER A 189 32.26 -45.37 -11.74
C SER A 189 32.11 -46.41 -10.64
N SER A 190 32.35 -47.69 -10.96
CA SER A 190 32.26 -48.78 -9.98
C SER A 190 33.05 -48.41 -8.73
N ILE A 191 32.37 -48.38 -7.58
CA ILE A 191 32.99 -48.03 -6.31
C ILE A 191 34.13 -49.04 -6.06
N PRO A 192 35.39 -48.61 -5.97
CA PRO A 192 36.49 -49.54 -5.76
C PRO A 192 36.30 -50.20 -4.39
N HIS A 193 36.27 -51.53 -4.40
CA HIS A 193 35.99 -52.33 -3.21
C HIS A 193 37.22 -52.38 -2.29
N LEU A 194 37.51 -51.24 -1.64
CA LEU A 194 38.60 -51.10 -0.69
C LEU A 194 38.27 -51.85 0.60
N PRO A 195 39.24 -52.53 1.25
CA PRO A 195 39.04 -53.09 2.57
C PRO A 195 38.67 -51.97 3.56
N PRO A 196 37.80 -52.23 4.56
CA PRO A 196 37.45 -51.23 5.57
C PRO A 196 38.69 -50.62 6.20
N THR A 197 38.87 -49.31 6.03
CA THR A 197 39.99 -48.61 6.66
C THR A 197 39.69 -48.47 8.15
N TYR A 198 40.20 -49.42 8.94
CA TYR A 198 40.17 -49.36 10.39
C TYR A 198 41.05 -48.20 10.86
N GLY A 199 40.45 -47.02 10.99
CA GLY A 199 41.10 -45.88 11.64
C GLY A 199 41.38 -46.20 13.12
N PRO A 200 42.40 -45.57 13.74
CA PRO A 200 42.69 -45.72 15.16
C PRO A 200 41.63 -45.00 16.00
N ILE A 201 40.43 -45.59 16.10
CA ILE A 201 39.37 -45.15 17.01
C ILE A 201 39.80 -45.55 18.43
N GLN A 202 40.47 -44.62 19.10
CA GLN A 202 40.80 -44.73 20.53
C GLN A 202 39.49 -44.94 21.32
N PRO A 203 39.42 -45.93 22.25
CA PRO A 203 38.25 -46.11 23.10
C PRO A 203 38.00 -44.84 23.93
N ILE A 204 36.78 -44.32 23.89
CA ILE A 204 36.39 -43.15 24.69
C ILE A 204 36.42 -43.55 26.18
N PRO A 205 37.30 -42.95 27.02
CA PRO A 205 37.36 -43.30 28.42
C PRO A 205 36.18 -42.63 29.16
N TRP A 206 35.23 -43.45 29.60
CA TRP A 206 34.12 -42.99 30.43
C TRP A 206 34.55 -42.84 31.89
N THR A 207 35.25 -41.76 32.22
CA THR A 207 35.44 -41.33 33.61
C THR A 207 34.10 -40.87 34.18
N LYS A 208 33.59 -41.60 35.18
CA LYS A 208 32.47 -41.13 36.01
C LYS A 208 32.93 -40.00 36.96
N PRO A 209 32.05 -39.05 37.29
CA PRO A 209 32.33 -37.97 38.24
C PRO A 209 32.46 -38.48 39.68
#